data_AF-A0A5P8AYL9-F1
#
_entry.id   AF-A0A5P8AYL9-F1
#
_cell.length_a   1.000
_cell.length_b   1.000
_cell.length_c   1.000
_cell.angle_alpha   90.00
_cell.angle_beta   90.00
_cell.angle_gamma   90.00
#
_symmetry.space_group_name_H-M   'P 1'
#
loop_
_entity.id
_entity.type
_entity.pdbx_description
1 polymer ?
#
loop_
_entity_poly.entity_id
_entity_poly.type
_entity_poly.pdbx_seq_one_letter_code
_entity_poly.pdbx_strand_id
1 'polypeptide(L)'
;LAKAIGKKIKSDGQFDTESGKNGSLLAGAQSIMLAVKAKLGQLDNKEGISTELKQKVTDSKTKTETFLTKLKDNHSDLGKNEATDAHAKSA
;
A
#
# COMPACT_ATOMS: atom_id res chain seq x y z
N LEU A 1 7.58 4.09 -0.16
CA LEU A 1 6.53 5.12 0.04
C LEU A 1 6.57 5.73 1.44
N ALA A 2 6.58 4.94 2.52
CA ALA A 2 6.53 5.47 3.90
C ALA A 2 7.57 6.56 4.26
N LYS A 3 8.80 6.51 3.71
CA LYS A 3 9.81 7.57 3.90
C LYS A 3 9.39 8.95 3.37
N ALA A 4 8.39 9.03 2.48
CA ALA A 4 7.85 10.25 1.91
C ALA A 4 6.62 10.79 2.66
N ILE A 5 6.21 10.16 3.78
CA ILE A 5 5.11 10.66 4.60
C ILE A 5 5.48 12.03 5.17
N GLY A 6 4.57 13.00 5.00
CA GLY A 6 4.75 14.39 5.46
C GLY A 6 5.86 15.12 4.69
N LYS A 7 6.15 14.70 3.45
CA LYS A 7 7.23 15.26 2.64
C LYS A 7 6.74 15.80 1.30
N LYS A 8 7.40 16.87 0.84
CA LYS A 8 7.42 17.32 -0.55
C LYS A 8 8.83 17.24 -1.13
N ILE A 9 8.94 17.30 -2.44
CA ILE A 9 10.23 17.47 -3.14
C ILE A 9 10.56 18.97 -3.15
N LYS A 10 11.77 19.35 -2.73
CA LYS A 10 12.30 20.72 -2.91
C LYS A 10 13.23 20.78 -4.13
N SER A 11 13.63 21.99 -4.52
CA SER A 11 14.36 22.26 -5.77
C SER A 11 15.69 21.53 -5.93
N ASP A 12 16.31 21.09 -4.83
CA ASP A 12 17.57 20.32 -4.85
C ASP A 12 17.33 18.80 -4.97
N GLY A 13 16.09 18.36 -5.19
CA GLY A 13 15.71 16.96 -5.32
C GLY A 13 15.65 16.18 -4.00
N GLN A 14 15.93 16.81 -2.85
CA GLN A 14 15.71 16.17 -1.55
C GLN A 14 14.29 16.46 -1.04
N PHE A 15 13.99 15.94 0.15
CA PHE A 15 12.70 16.18 0.79
C PHE A 15 12.72 17.42 1.69
N ASP A 16 11.62 18.15 1.67
CA ASP A 16 11.24 19.14 2.68
C ASP A 16 9.94 18.70 3.37
N THR A 17 9.59 19.33 4.48
CA THR A 17 8.38 19.01 5.25
C THR A 17 7.12 19.55 4.55
N GLU A 18 6.12 18.69 4.43
CA GLU A 18 4.76 19.00 3.97
C GLU A 18 3.79 18.10 4.74
N SER A 19 3.66 18.37 6.04
CA SER A 19 2.89 17.50 6.95
C SER A 19 1.40 17.47 6.62
N GLY A 20 0.80 16.31 6.84
CA GLY A 20 -0.64 16.13 6.83
C GLY A 20 -1.29 15.98 5.46
N LYS A 21 -0.53 15.96 4.37
CA LYS A 21 -1.07 15.86 2.99
C LYS A 21 -0.75 14.53 2.32
N ASN A 22 -1.02 13.42 3.01
CA ASN A 22 -0.58 12.09 2.58
C ASN A 22 -1.59 11.31 1.71
N GLY A 23 -2.75 11.90 1.38
CA GLY A 23 -3.82 11.18 0.68
C GLY A 23 -3.38 10.55 -0.65
N SER A 24 -2.70 11.31 -1.50
CA SER A 24 -2.19 10.82 -2.79
C SER A 24 -1.08 9.77 -2.63
N LEU A 25 -0.24 9.89 -1.60
CA LEU A 25 0.78 8.90 -1.27
C LEU A 25 0.16 7.55 -0.87
N LEU A 26 -0.91 7.58 -0.06
CA LEU A 26 -1.66 6.40 0.35
C LEU A 26 -2.41 5.77 -0.83
N ALA A 27 -3.02 6.58 -1.70
CA ALA A 27 -3.63 6.10 -2.95
C ALA A 27 -2.60 5.40 -3.85
N GLY A 28 -1.38 5.95 -3.94
CA GLY A 28 -0.27 5.30 -4.64
C GLY A 28 0.14 3.97 -4.01
N ALA A 29 0.19 3.88 -2.68
CA ALA A 29 0.46 2.63 -1.98
C ALA A 29 -0.64 1.57 -2.25
N GLN A 30 -1.90 1.98 -2.21
CA GLN A 30 -3.04 1.11 -2.56
C GLN A 30 -2.93 0.59 -4.00
N SER A 31 -2.56 1.45 -4.95
CA SER A 31 -2.36 1.06 -6.36
C SER A 31 -1.27 -0.02 -6.51
N ILE A 32 -0.14 0.12 -5.84
CA ILE A 32 0.92 -0.90 -5.82
C ILE A 32 0.41 -2.21 -5.24
N MET A 33 -0.31 -2.16 -4.11
CA MET A 33 -0.81 -3.37 -3.46
C MET A 33 -1.91 -4.08 -4.28
N LEU A 34 -2.71 -3.34 -5.05
CA LEU A 34 -3.63 -3.94 -6.04
C LEU A 34 -2.85 -4.69 -7.14
N ALA A 35 -1.76 -4.12 -7.64
CA ALA A 35 -0.90 -4.79 -8.61
C ALA A 35 -0.22 -6.05 -8.04
N VAL A 36 0.23 -5.98 -6.78
CA VAL A 36 0.76 -7.14 -6.05
C VAL A 36 -0.31 -8.23 -5.91
N LYS A 37 -1.53 -7.87 -5.49
CA LYS A 37 -2.67 -8.81 -5.41
C LYS A 37 -2.91 -9.53 -6.74
N ALA A 38 -2.94 -8.77 -7.84
CA ALA A 38 -3.16 -9.34 -9.17
C ALA A 38 -2.06 -10.34 -9.55
N LYS A 39 -0.78 -10.00 -9.33
CA LYS A 39 0.36 -10.88 -9.61
C LYS A 39 0.36 -12.13 -8.72
N LEU A 40 -0.01 -12.01 -7.45
CA LEU A 40 -0.18 -13.15 -6.56
C LEU A 40 -1.32 -14.06 -7.04
N GLY A 41 -2.43 -13.51 -7.52
CA GLY A 41 -3.50 -14.28 -8.14
C GLY A 41 -3.07 -15.04 -9.40
N GLN A 42 -2.17 -14.47 -10.21
CA GLN A 42 -1.58 -15.16 -11.36
C GLN A 42 -0.66 -16.31 -10.92
N LEU A 43 0.13 -16.12 -9.87
CA LEU A 43 0.98 -17.17 -9.30
C LEU A 43 0.16 -18.29 -8.68
N ASP A 44 -0.90 -17.97 -7.94
CA ASP A 44 -1.80 -18.93 -7.28
C ASP A 44 -2.40 -19.94 -8.30
N ASN A 45 -2.74 -19.42 -9.48
CA ASN A 45 -3.32 -20.19 -10.59
C ASN A 45 -2.28 -20.81 -11.54
N LYS A 46 -0.98 -20.62 -11.31
CA LYS A 46 0.06 -21.10 -12.22
C LYS A 46 0.25 -22.61 -12.07
N GLU A 47 0.27 -23.30 -13.21
CA GLU A 47 0.58 -24.73 -13.29
C GLU A 47 2.04 -25.02 -12.92
N GLY A 48 2.28 -26.22 -12.39
CA GLY A 48 3.63 -26.68 -12.04
C GLY A 48 4.22 -26.10 -10.73
N ILE A 49 3.47 -25.26 -10.01
CA ILE A 49 3.87 -24.82 -8.67
C ILE A 49 3.52 -25.90 -7.63
N SER A 50 4.44 -26.22 -6.74
CA SER A 50 4.22 -27.16 -5.64
C SER A 50 3.14 -26.68 -4.66
N THR A 51 2.50 -27.61 -3.96
CA THR A 51 1.49 -27.31 -2.94
C THR A 51 2.02 -26.36 -1.86
N GLU A 52 3.25 -26.56 -1.40
CA GLU A 52 3.88 -25.71 -0.37
C GLU A 52 4.07 -24.26 -0.87
N LEU A 53 4.51 -24.08 -2.12
CA LEU A 53 4.67 -22.75 -2.71
C LEU A 53 3.31 -22.08 -2.94
N LYS A 54 2.29 -22.84 -3.37
CA LYS A 54 0.91 -22.33 -3.49
C LYS A 54 0.40 -21.81 -2.15
N GLN A 55 0.61 -22.55 -1.06
CA GLN A 55 0.21 -22.11 0.27
C GLN A 55 0.87 -20.76 0.66
N LYS A 56 2.17 -20.59 0.40
CA LYS A 56 2.88 -19.31 0.65
C LYS A 56 2.34 -18.16 -0.22
N VAL A 57 1.94 -18.44 -1.46
CA VAL A 57 1.32 -17.46 -2.36
C VAL A 57 -0.06 -17.06 -1.82
N THR A 58 -0.89 -18.02 -1.43
CA THR A 58 -2.21 -17.79 -0.82
C THR A 58 -2.08 -16.95 0.46
N ASP A 59 -1.15 -17.28 1.35
CA ASP A 59 -0.91 -16.51 2.57
C ASP A 59 -0.52 -15.05 2.27
N SER A 60 0.33 -14.85 1.26
CA SER A 60 0.74 -13.50 0.82
C SER A 60 -0.42 -12.72 0.20
N LYS A 61 -1.29 -13.41 -0.54
CA LYS A 61 -2.50 -12.84 -1.16
C LYS A 61 -3.48 -12.40 -0.08
N THR A 62 -3.74 -13.25 0.92
CA THR A 62 -4.60 -12.93 2.07
C THR A 62 -4.07 -11.72 2.83
N LYS A 63 -2.76 -11.64 3.12
CA LYS A 63 -2.15 -10.47 3.78
C LYS A 63 -2.31 -9.19 2.95
N THR A 64 -2.19 -9.29 1.62
CA THR A 64 -2.43 -8.17 0.72
C THR A 64 -3.89 -7.72 0.75
N GLU A 65 -4.83 -8.65 0.77
CA GLU A 65 -6.26 -8.36 0.89
C GLU A 65 -6.63 -7.71 2.22
N THR A 66 -6.04 -8.17 3.32
CA THR A 66 -6.18 -7.54 4.64
C THR A 66 -5.68 -6.10 4.63
N PHE A 67 -4.51 -5.84 4.03
CA PHE A 67 -3.98 -4.48 3.90
C PHE A 67 -4.94 -3.57 3.09
N LEU A 68 -5.39 -4.03 1.92
CA LEU A 68 -6.32 -3.27 1.09
C LEU A 68 -7.66 -3.01 1.79
N THR A 69 -8.15 -3.99 2.56
CA THR A 69 -9.37 -3.88 3.36
C THR A 69 -9.19 -2.84 4.45
N LYS A 70 -8.05 -2.84 5.15
CA LYS A 70 -7.74 -1.82 6.16
C LYS A 70 -7.75 -0.40 5.58
N LEU A 71 -7.19 -0.18 4.38
CA LEU A 71 -7.25 1.13 3.73
C LEU A 71 -8.68 1.55 3.38
N LYS A 72 -9.48 0.61 2.86
CA LYS A 72 -10.88 0.82 2.48
C LYS A 72 -11.75 1.12 3.71
N ASP A 73 -11.61 0.36 4.79
CA ASP A 73 -12.43 0.49 5.98
C ASP A 73 -12.10 1.77 6.78
N ASN A 74 -10.86 2.25 6.70
CA ASN A 74 -10.42 3.50 7.33
C ASN A 74 -10.37 4.69 6.35
N HIS A 75 -11.16 4.66 5.27
CA HIS A 75 -11.08 5.67 4.21
C HIS A 75 -11.40 7.11 4.68
N SER A 76 -12.16 7.28 5.77
CA SER A 76 -12.42 8.60 6.36
C SER A 76 -11.15 9.30 6.83
N ASP A 77 -10.17 8.52 7.28
CA ASP A 77 -8.88 9.01 7.77
C ASP A 77 -7.77 8.91 6.75
N LEU A 78 -7.81 7.88 5.91
CA LEU A 78 -6.74 7.53 4.97
C LEU A 78 -7.01 7.95 3.52
N GLY A 79 -8.29 8.11 3.14
CA GLY A 79 -8.73 8.40 1.77
C GLY A 79 -8.91 9.88 1.45
N LYS A 80 -8.66 10.78 2.41
CA LYS A 80 -8.74 12.24 2.22
C LYS A 80 -7.38 12.82 1.85
N ASN A 81 -7.37 13.97 1.17
CA ASN A 81 -6.14 14.71 0.83
C ASN A 81 -5.29 14.97 2.09
N GLU A 82 -5.95 15.44 3.15
CA GLU A 82 -5.37 15.83 4.43
C GLU A 82 -5.18 14.64 5.40
N ALA A 83 -4.79 13.46 4.89
CA ALA A 83 -4.44 12.33 5.73
C ALA A 83 -3.19 12.67 6.57
N THR A 84 -3.34 12.68 7.90
CA THR A 84 -2.28 13.09 8.82
C THR A 84 -1.05 12.18 8.72
N ASP A 85 0.13 12.68 9.12
CA ASP A 85 1.33 11.86 9.15
C ASP A 85 1.18 10.65 10.10
N ALA A 86 0.41 10.82 11.18
CA ALA A 86 0.09 9.75 12.13
C ALA A 86 -0.82 8.69 11.50
N HIS A 87 -1.91 9.11 10.85
CA HIS A 87 -2.81 8.19 10.17
C HIS A 87 -2.08 7.46 9.04
N ALA A 88 -1.29 8.16 8.23
CA ALA A 88 -0.51 7.57 7.15
C ALA A 88 0.55 6.57 7.64
N LYS A 89 1.16 6.78 8.82
CA LYS A 89 2.08 5.81 9.45
C LYS A 89 1.34 4.60 10.02
N SER A 90 0.09 4.77 10.44
CA SER A 90 -0.73 3.72 11.03
C SER A 90 -1.41 2.81 10.00
N ALA A 91 -1.47 3.25 8.74
CA ALA A 91 -1.99 2.49 7.61
C ALA A 91 -1.18 1.21 7.36
#